data_AF-A0AAN1DDB1-F1
#
_entry.id   AF-A0AAN1DDB1-F1
#
_cell.length_a   1.000
_cell.length_b   1.000
_cell.length_c   1.000
_cell.angle_alpha   90.00
_cell.angle_beta   90.00
_cell.angle_gamma   90.00
#
_symmetry.space_group_name_H-M   'P 1'
#
loop_
_entity.id
_entity.type
_entity.pdbx_description
1 polymer ?
#
loop_
_entity_poly.entity_id
_entity_poly.type
_entity_poly.pdbx_seq_one_letter_code
_entity_poly.pdbx_strand_id
1 'polypeptide(L)'
;MELFDAEWENHLMRTTIDIDDDVLAFARERARPGTSIGKVISELARAALQRTPANQTSRNGLPLMPVSSSAHPVTLDTVNQLRDDSL
;
A
#
# COMPACT_ATOMS: atom_id res chain seq x y z
N MET A 1 -30.57 22.94 -11.99
CA MET A 1 -30.00 21.59 -11.75
C MET A 1 -28.51 21.71 -12.03
N GLU A 2 -27.84 22.37 -11.10
CA GLU A 2 -26.48 22.87 -11.26
C GLU A 2 -25.90 22.99 -9.85
N LEU A 3 -24.61 22.66 -9.73
CA LEU A 3 -23.71 23.05 -8.64
C LEU A 3 -23.81 22.25 -7.32
N PHE A 4 -23.75 20.92 -7.37
CA PHE A 4 -23.39 20.08 -6.20
C PHE A 4 -21.92 19.59 -6.23
N ASP A 5 -21.08 20.13 -7.12
CA ASP A 5 -19.78 19.53 -7.47
C ASP A 5 -18.53 20.35 -7.07
N ALA A 6 -18.63 21.42 -6.28
CA ALA A 6 -17.48 22.31 -6.02
C ALA A 6 -17.14 22.64 -4.55
N GLU A 7 -17.78 22.02 -3.55
CA GLU A 7 -17.47 22.30 -2.12
C GLU A 7 -16.78 21.15 -1.36
N TRP A 8 -16.55 20.01 -2.00
CA TRP A 8 -15.90 18.85 -1.37
C TRP A 8 -14.37 18.90 -1.39
N GLU A 9 -13.77 19.91 -2.03
CA GLU A 9 -12.34 19.86 -2.35
C GLU A 9 -11.40 20.25 -1.20
N ASN A 10 -11.89 20.67 -0.02
CA ASN A 10 -11.01 20.84 1.14
C ASN A 10 -11.69 20.88 2.53
N HIS A 11 -12.76 20.11 2.76
CA HIS A 11 -13.32 20.03 4.10
C HIS A 11 -12.50 19.06 4.96
N LEU A 12 -11.61 19.60 5.79
CA LEU A 12 -11.02 18.89 6.91
C LEU A 12 -12.16 18.36 7.80
N MET A 13 -12.52 17.08 7.62
CA MET A 13 -13.57 16.45 8.43
C MET A 13 -13.03 16.14 9.83
N ARG A 14 -13.84 16.45 10.85
CA ARG A 14 -13.59 16.09 12.24
C ARG A 14 -14.66 15.07 12.65
N THR A 15 -14.24 13.82 12.83
CA THR A 15 -15.13 12.72 13.22
C THR A 15 -14.58 12.08 14.49
N THR A 16 -15.47 11.67 15.39
CA THR A 16 -15.12 10.82 16.53
C THR A 16 -15.37 9.38 16.13
N ILE A 17 -14.33 8.55 16.21
CA ILE A 17 -14.39 7.12 15.93
C ILE A 17 -13.72 6.38 17.09
N ASP A 18 -14.19 5.17 17.38
CA ASP A 18 -13.47 4.24 18.23
C ASP A 18 -12.38 3.53 17.41
N ILE A 19 -11.19 3.36 17.98
CA ILE A 19 -10.06 2.65 17.38
C ILE A 19 -9.38 1.77 18.42
N ASP A 20 -8.80 0.66 17.98
CA ASP A 20 -8.02 -0.22 18.85
C ASP A 20 -6.71 0.45 19.30
N ASP A 21 -6.21 0.03 20.47
CA ASP A 21 -5.03 0.63 21.11
C ASP A 21 -3.75 0.47 20.28
N ASP A 22 -3.63 -0.65 19.56
CA ASP A 22 -2.49 -0.94 18.68
C ASP A 22 -2.46 -0.01 17.46
N VAL A 23 -3.63 0.32 16.89
CA VAL A 23 -3.78 1.29 15.80
C VAL A 23 -3.37 2.69 16.27
N LEU A 24 -3.81 3.09 17.47
CA LEU A 24 -3.42 4.37 18.05
C LEU A 24 -1.92 4.43 18.32
N ALA A 25 -1.34 3.37 18.88
CA ALA A 25 0.11 3.28 19.15
C ALA A 25 0.91 3.40 17.85
N PHE A 26 0.52 2.65 16.82
CA PHE A 26 1.15 2.71 15.50
C PHE A 26 1.06 4.10 14.87
N ALA A 27 -0.10 4.76 14.95
CA ALA A 27 -0.28 6.10 14.41
C ALA A 27 0.60 7.13 15.14
N ARG A 28 0.82 6.98 16.45
CA ARG A 28 1.74 7.83 17.24
C ARG A 28 3.18 7.63 16.84
N GLU A 29 3.63 6.39 16.69
CA GLU A 29 4.99 6.07 16.26
C GLU A 29 5.29 6.65 14.87
N ARG A 30 4.30 6.59 13.97
CA ARG A 30 4.43 7.07 12.60
C ARG A 30 4.28 8.59 12.43
N ALA A 31 3.73 9.29 13.42
CA ALA A 31 3.57 10.74 13.36
C ALA A 31 4.91 11.47 13.48
N ARG A 32 5.17 12.39 12.56
CA ARG A 32 6.32 13.31 12.61
C ARG A 32 5.92 14.64 13.26
N PRO A 33 6.87 15.44 13.78
CA PRO A 33 6.56 16.80 14.24
C PRO A 33 5.77 17.59 13.19
N GLY A 34 4.66 18.19 13.59
CA GLY A 34 3.74 18.92 12.70
C GLY A 34 2.69 18.07 11.97
N THR A 35 2.70 16.74 12.15
CA THR A 35 1.66 15.85 11.60
C THR A 35 0.70 15.41 12.71
N SER A 36 -0.60 15.60 12.51
CA SER A 36 -1.60 15.13 13.47
C SER A 36 -1.84 13.62 13.36
N ILE A 37 -2.21 12.98 14.46
CA ILE A 37 -2.60 11.55 14.48
C ILE A 37 -3.74 11.29 13.49
N GLY A 38 -4.75 12.18 13.45
CA GLY A 38 -5.86 12.07 12.50
C GLY A 38 -5.42 12.10 11.03
N LYS A 39 -4.36 12.86 10.71
CA LYS A 39 -3.77 12.86 9.35
C LYS A 39 -3.10 11.53 9.04
N VAL A 40 -2.33 10.96 9.97
CA VAL A 40 -1.71 9.64 9.80
C VAL A 40 -2.79 8.55 9.60
N ILE A 41 -3.83 8.55 10.44
CA ILE A 41 -4.95 7.60 10.31
C ILE A 41 -5.67 7.77 8.98
N SER A 42 -5.93 9.01 8.54
CA SER A 42 -6.56 9.29 7.24
C SER A 42 -5.72 8.77 6.07
N GLU A 43 -4.40 8.94 6.12
CA GLU A 43 -3.46 8.41 5.11
C GLU A 43 -3.47 6.88 5.09
N LEU A 44 -3.47 6.23 6.25
CA LEU A 44 -3.55 4.76 6.36
C LEU A 44 -4.88 4.23 5.80
N ALA A 45 -6.00 4.85 6.17
CA ALA A 45 -7.32 4.48 5.66
C ALA A 45 -7.40 4.65 4.14
N ARG A 46 -6.87 5.76 3.61
CA ARG A 46 -6.81 5.99 2.16
C ARG A 46 -5.96 4.93 1.45
N ALA A 47 -4.80 4.59 1.98
CA ALA A 47 -3.95 3.54 1.42
C ALA A 47 -4.63 2.17 1.42
N ALA A 48 -5.38 1.85 2.48
CA ALA A 48 -6.16 0.61 2.56
C ALA A 48 -7.29 0.57 1.51
N LEU A 49 -8.00 1.68 1.29
CA LEU A 49 -9.05 1.78 0.27
C LEU A 49 -8.50 1.72 -1.17
N GLN A 50 -7.29 2.23 -1.40
CA GLN A 50 -6.62 2.16 -2.71
C GLN A 50 -6.00 0.79 -2.99
N ARG A 51 -5.89 -0.07 -1.99
CA ARG A 51 -5.31 -1.40 -2.16
C ARG A 51 -6.29 -2.27 -2.94
N THR A 52 -6.16 -2.27 -4.26
CA THR A 52 -6.78 -3.30 -5.09
C THR A 52 -6.25 -4.65 -4.61
N PRO A 53 -7.11 -5.62 -4.28
CA PRO A 53 -6.64 -6.97 -3.99
C PRO A 53 -5.85 -7.43 -5.22
N ALA A 54 -4.55 -7.66 -5.03
CA ALA A 54 -3.76 -8.28 -6.07
C ALA A 54 -4.47 -9.60 -6.40
N ASN A 55 -4.79 -9.81 -7.66
CA ASN A 55 -5.37 -11.07 -8.12
C ASN A 55 -4.26 -12.13 -8.03
N GLN A 56 -3.94 -12.55 -6.80
CA GLN A 56 -2.90 -13.51 -6.51
C GLN A 56 -3.44 -14.86 -6.95
N THR A 57 -2.94 -15.32 -8.09
CA THR A 57 -3.20 -16.68 -8.53
C THR A 57 -2.57 -17.62 -7.51
N SER A 58 -3.35 -18.53 -6.94
CA SER A 58 -2.83 -19.56 -6.03
C SER A 58 -2.59 -20.86 -6.79
N ARG A 59 -1.51 -21.55 -6.48
CA ARG A 59 -1.26 -22.94 -6.91
C ARG A 59 -0.95 -23.78 -5.68
N ASN A 60 -1.75 -24.82 -5.44
CA ASN A 60 -1.62 -25.69 -4.27
C ASN A 60 -1.65 -24.92 -2.92
N GLY A 61 -2.45 -23.86 -2.83
CA GLY A 61 -2.58 -23.05 -1.61
C GLY A 61 -1.45 -22.02 -1.41
N LEU A 62 -0.45 -21.98 -2.28
CA LEU A 62 0.63 -21.00 -2.22
C LEU A 62 0.35 -19.85 -3.21
N PRO A 63 0.51 -18.57 -2.80
CA PRO A 63 0.38 -17.44 -3.70
C PRO A 63 1.51 -17.46 -4.72
N LEU A 64 1.16 -17.36 -6.00
CA LEU A 64 2.13 -17.19 -7.08
C LEU A 64 2.45 -15.70 -7.22
N MET A 65 3.72 -15.39 -7.42
CA MET A 65 4.10 -14.08 -7.94
C MET A 65 3.56 -13.93 -9.37
N PRO A 66 2.99 -12.76 -9.71
CA PRO A 66 2.57 -12.50 -11.08
C PRO A 66 3.80 -12.55 -11.99
N VAL A 67 3.74 -13.41 -13.01
CA VAL A 67 4.79 -13.53 -14.02
C VAL A 67 4.42 -12.58 -15.16
N SER A 68 5.32 -11.65 -15.51
CA SER A 68 5.13 -10.77 -16.67
C SER A 68 4.99 -11.60 -17.96
N SER A 69 4.18 -11.14 -18.91
CA SER A 69 4.10 -11.74 -20.25
C SER A 69 5.44 -11.68 -21.00
N SER A 70 6.34 -10.77 -20.60
CA SER A 70 7.70 -10.64 -21.11
C SER A 70 8.76 -11.39 -20.30
N ALA A 71 8.36 -12.16 -19.27
CA ALA A 71 9.31 -12.91 -18.45
C ALA A 71 9.91 -14.06 -19.24
N HIS A 72 11.22 -14.27 -19.08
CA HIS A 72 11.96 -15.38 -19.68
C HIS A 72 12.41 -16.35 -18.58
N PRO A 73 12.49 -17.66 -18.83
CA PRO A 73 13.02 -18.62 -17.89
C PRO A 73 14.45 -18.24 -17.49
N VAL A 74 14.70 -18.11 -16.18
CA VAL A 74 16.05 -17.89 -15.65
C VAL A 74 16.73 -19.25 -15.49
N THR A 75 17.87 -19.44 -16.16
CA THR A 75 18.66 -20.67 -16.06
C THR A 75 19.83 -20.50 -15.10
N LEU A 76 20.44 -21.63 -14.71
CA LEU A 76 21.64 -21.62 -13.86
C LEU A 76 22.81 -20.89 -14.53
N ASP A 77 22.96 -21.02 -15.85
CA ASP A 77 23.99 -20.30 -16.61
C ASP A 77 23.81 -18.78 -16.51
N THR A 78 22.57 -18.27 -16.62
CA THR A 78 22.28 -16.84 -16.44
C THR A 78 22.64 -16.36 -15.03
N VAL A 79 22.34 -17.16 -14.01
CA VAL A 79 22.67 -16.83 -12.62
C VAL A 79 24.19 -16.80 -12.41
N ASN A 80 24.91 -17.76 -12.97
CA ASN A 80 26.37 -17.83 -12.86
C ASN A 80 27.05 -16.66 -13.55
N GLN A 81 26.62 -16.29 -14.76
CA GLN A 81 27.14 -15.11 -15.47
C GLN A 81 27.00 -13.83 -14.63
N LEU A 82 25.80 -13.55 -14.11
CA LEU A 82 25.57 -12.35 -13.29
C LEU A 82 26.41 -12.32 -12.01
N ARG A 83 26.64 -13.49 -11.39
CA ARG A 83 27.46 -13.59 -10.18
C ARG A 83 28.93 -13.31 -10.48
N ASP A 84 29.43 -13.88 -11.56
CA ASP A 84 30.84 -13.81 -11.93
C ASP A 84 31.19 -12.42 -12.50
N ASP A 85 30.25 -11.75 -13.17
CA ASP A 85 30.39 -10.36 -13.67
C ASP A 85 30.41 -9.29 -12.55
N SER A 86 29.99 -9.66 -11.33
CA SER A 86 29.91 -8.77 -10.16
C SER A 86 31.15 -8.83 -9.25
N LEU A 87 32.17 -9.60 -9.62
CA LEU A 87 33.45 -9.79 -8.91
C LEU A 87 34.61 -9.10 -9.64
#